data_AF-A0AAV0U3J0-F1
#
_entry.id   AF-A0AAV0U3J0-F1
#
_cell.length_a   1.000
_cell.length_b   1.000
_cell.length_c   1.000
_cell.angle_alpha   90.00
_cell.angle_beta   90.00
_cell.angle_gamma   90.00
#
_symmetry.space_group_name_H-M   'P 1'
#
loop_
_entity.id
_entity.type
_entity.pdbx_description
1 polymer ?
#
loop_
_entity_poly.entity_id
_entity_poly.type
_entity_poly.pdbx_seq_one_letter_code
_entity_poly.pdbx_strand_id
1 'polypeptide(L)'
;MTTQVGEFPRPLSSGPRPRSGTSWSRCDQAVARVAPSATTTCQVCSKRIGQGEWQLGLMFIHVEGYMLMEWYHLQCSKSLQGNGLSDVLETVQSEMTDGQKQVFRLACQEASA
;
A
#
# COMPACT_ATOMS: atom_id res chain seq x y z
N MET A 1 20.90 -9.45 43.46
CA MET A 1 19.82 -8.67 42.81
C MET A 1 20.21 -8.45 41.35
N THR A 2 19.87 -9.39 40.45
CA THR A 2 19.98 -9.17 39.00
C THR A 2 18.95 -10.10 38.35
N THR A 3 17.78 -9.57 38.02
CA THR A 3 16.75 -10.28 37.25
C THR A 3 17.06 -10.11 35.77
N GLN A 4 17.41 -11.24 35.14
CA GLN A 4 17.45 -11.41 33.69
C GLN A 4 16.04 -11.20 33.13
N VAL A 5 15.86 -10.19 32.27
CA VAL A 5 14.63 -10.05 31.48
C VAL A 5 14.70 -11.04 30.32
N GLY A 6 13.78 -12.00 30.34
CA GLY A 6 13.62 -13.00 29.29
C GLY A 6 13.31 -12.33 27.95
N GLU A 7 14.10 -12.69 26.95
CA GLU A 7 13.97 -12.27 25.57
C GLU A 7 12.68 -12.87 25.00
N PHE A 8 11.68 -12.02 24.74
CA PHE A 8 10.44 -12.42 24.09
C PHE A 8 10.68 -12.44 22.57
N PRO A 9 10.44 -13.56 21.85
CA PRO A 9 10.56 -13.56 20.41
C PRO A 9 9.54 -12.58 19.81
N ARG A 10 10.04 -11.54 19.14
CA ARG A 10 9.19 -10.64 18.35
C ARG A 10 8.52 -11.48 17.25
N PRO A 11 7.18 -11.47 17.12
CA PRO A 11 6.55 -12.16 16.01
C PRO A 11 6.97 -11.48 14.71
N LEU A 12 7.75 -12.19 13.90
CA LEU A 12 7.96 -11.90 12.49
C LEU A 12 6.66 -12.23 11.75
N SER A 13 5.75 -11.25 11.70
CA SER A 13 4.55 -11.30 10.87
C SER A 13 4.64 -10.21 9.82
N SER A 14 5.60 -10.34 8.90
CA SER A 14 5.82 -9.42 7.78
C SER A 14 4.93 -9.80 6.59
N GLY A 15 3.63 -9.78 6.83
CA GLY A 15 2.62 -9.77 5.78
C GLY A 15 1.63 -8.64 6.07
N PRO A 16 1.06 -7.97 5.04
CA PRO A 16 0.00 -7.01 5.27
C PRO A 16 -1.13 -7.75 5.99
N ARG A 17 -1.37 -7.42 7.26
CA ARG A 17 -2.44 -8.04 8.03
C ARG A 17 -3.73 -7.64 7.33
N PRO A 18 -4.53 -8.57 6.78
CA PRO A 18 -5.83 -8.19 6.27
C PRO A 18 -6.56 -7.51 7.43
N ARG A 19 -7.05 -6.30 7.19
CA ARG A 19 -7.92 -5.57 8.11
C ARG A 19 -9.30 -6.20 8.07
N SER A 20 -9.37 -7.51 8.25
CA SER A 20 -10.59 -8.31 8.32
C SER A 20 -11.21 -8.17 9.71
N GLY A 21 -11.51 -6.92 10.08
CA GLY A 21 -12.61 -6.63 10.98
C GLY A 21 -13.80 -6.27 10.11
N THR A 22 -14.98 -6.82 10.42
CA THR A 22 -16.28 -6.52 9.76
C THR A 22 -16.62 -5.03 9.68
N SER A 23 -15.83 -4.18 10.35
CA SER A 23 -16.02 -2.75 10.44
C SER A 23 -15.26 -1.93 9.41
N TRP A 24 -14.30 -2.47 8.64
CA TRP A 24 -13.59 -1.73 7.58
C TRP A 24 -13.93 -2.29 6.20
N SER A 25 -14.47 -1.43 5.35
CA SER A 25 -14.74 -1.72 3.93
C SER A 25 -13.75 -0.96 3.05
N ARG A 26 -13.20 -1.63 2.05
CA ARG A 26 -12.38 -0.96 1.03
C ARG A 26 -13.31 -0.09 0.17
N CYS A 27 -12.90 1.14 -0.08
CA CYS A 27 -13.50 1.94 -1.15
C CYS A 27 -12.91 1.48 -2.48
N ASP A 28 -13.72 1.37 -3.53
CA ASP A 28 -13.23 1.00 -4.86
C ASP A 28 -12.36 2.09 -5.50
N GLN A 29 -12.11 3.21 -4.82
CA GLN A 29 -11.14 4.20 -5.26
C GLN A 29 -9.71 3.83 -4.84
N ALA A 30 -8.88 3.65 -5.86
CA ALA A 30 -7.44 3.58 -5.74
C ALA A 30 -6.81 4.83 -6.35
N VAL A 31 -5.71 5.31 -5.77
CA VAL A 31 -4.95 6.46 -6.27
C VAL A 31 -3.50 6.06 -6.48
N ALA A 32 -2.82 6.68 -7.45
CA ALA A 32 -1.36 6.64 -7.50
C ALA A 32 -0.79 8.02 -7.69
N ARG A 33 0.37 8.23 -7.08
CA ARG A 33 1.10 9.48 -7.20
C ARG A 33 2.59 9.25 -7.01
N VAL A 34 3.37 10.20 -7.50
CA VAL A 34 4.75 10.39 -7.07
C VAL A 34 4.74 10.91 -5.62
N ALA A 35 5.50 10.28 -4.74
CA ALA A 35 5.55 10.60 -3.33
C ALA A 35 6.17 12.00 -3.13
N PRO A 36 5.43 12.96 -2.54
CA PRO A 36 5.94 14.32 -2.33
C PRO A 36 7.01 14.37 -1.24
N SER A 37 7.05 13.37 -0.36
CA SER A 37 7.98 13.23 0.77
C SER A 37 8.21 11.76 1.10
N ALA A 38 9.25 11.47 1.88
CA ALA A 38 9.62 10.10 2.29
C ALA A 38 9.02 9.68 3.65
N THR A 39 7.77 10.09 3.93
CA THR A 39 7.12 9.83 5.24
C THR A 39 6.13 8.68 5.23
N THR A 40 5.71 8.21 4.05
CA THR A 40 4.79 7.07 3.89
C THR A 40 5.55 5.75 4.02
N THR A 41 4.88 4.75 4.58
CA THR A 41 5.42 3.40 4.78
C THR A 41 4.56 2.39 4.04
N CYS A 42 5.19 1.54 3.25
CA CYS A 42 4.49 0.49 2.51
C CYS A 42 3.92 -0.54 3.48
N GLN A 43 2.62 -0.84 3.37
CA GLN A 43 1.95 -1.80 4.25
C GLN A 43 2.29 -3.28 3.93
N VAL A 44 2.95 -3.57 2.80
CA VAL A 44 3.41 -4.92 2.45
C VAL A 44 4.79 -5.20 3.02
N CYS A 45 5.77 -4.36 2.71
CA CYS A 45 7.17 -4.62 3.08
C CYS A 45 7.65 -3.84 4.32
N SER A 46 6.80 -2.97 4.89
CA SER A 46 7.09 -2.11 6.04
C SER A 46 8.29 -1.16 5.87
N LYS A 47 8.77 -0.96 4.63
CA LYS A 47 9.81 0.03 4.31
C LYS A 47 9.20 1.37 3.94
N ARG A 48 9.95 2.45 4.17
CA ARG A 48 9.59 3.79 3.70
C ARG A 48 9.52 3.83 2.17
N ILE A 49 8.59 4.61 1.65
CA ILE A 49 8.53 4.97 0.24
C ILE A 49 9.31 6.28 0.08
N GLY A 50 10.28 6.30 -0.82
CA GLY A 50 11.16 7.45 -1.06
C GLY A 50 10.43 8.61 -1.71
N GLN A 51 10.89 9.82 -1.43
CA GLN A 51 10.44 11.00 -2.16
C GLN A 51 10.78 10.84 -3.65
N GLY A 52 9.84 11.16 -4.53
CA GLY A 52 10.00 10.97 -5.97
C GLY A 52 9.69 9.55 -6.46
N GLU A 53 9.47 8.58 -5.57
CA GLU A 53 9.00 7.24 -5.97
C GLU A 53 7.48 7.21 -6.16
N TRP A 54 7.00 6.33 -7.04
CA TRP A 54 5.57 6.07 -7.15
C TRP A 54 5.03 5.30 -5.95
N GLN A 55 3.87 5.74 -5.45
CA GLN A 55 3.11 5.04 -4.41
C GLN A 55 1.65 4.85 -4.82
N LEU A 56 1.11 3.68 -4.50
CA LEU A 56 -0.30 3.34 -4.63
C LEU A 56 -1.01 3.59 -3.30
N GLY A 57 -2.13 4.29 -3.34
CA GLY A 57 -2.99 4.56 -2.20
C GLY A 57 -4.30 3.79 -2.32
N LEU A 58 -4.67 3.07 -1.27
CA LEU A 58 -5.96 2.40 -1.14
C LEU A 58 -6.74 3.02 0.02
N MET A 59 -7.97 3.41 -0.25
CA MET A 59 -8.84 4.01 0.75
C MET A 59 -9.74 2.95 1.41
N PHE A 60 -9.82 3.00 2.73
CA PHE A 60 -10.69 2.16 3.55
C PHE A 60 -11.60 3.06 4.38
N ILE A 61 -12.86 2.66 4.50
CA ILE A 61 -13.90 3.36 5.23
C ILE A 61 -14.38 2.45 6.37
N HIS A 62 -14.38 2.99 7.58
CA HIS A 62 -14.95 2.34 8.74
C HIS A 62 -16.47 2.50 8.74
N VAL A 63 -17.20 1.54 9.31
CA VAL A 63 -18.65 1.64 9.53
C VAL A 63 -19.05 2.86 10.38
N GLU A 64 -18.13 3.38 11.20
CA GLU A 64 -18.33 4.62 11.99
C GLU A 64 -17.96 5.91 11.23
N GLY A 65 -17.61 5.80 9.95
CA GLY A 65 -17.29 6.94 9.08
C GLY A 65 -15.81 7.36 9.07
N TYR A 66 -14.93 6.68 9.80
CA TYR A 66 -13.48 6.94 9.71
C TYR A 66 -12.93 6.54 8.35
N MET A 67 -11.97 7.32 7.82
CA MET A 67 -11.27 6.98 6.59
C MET A 67 -9.79 6.72 6.89
N LEU A 68 -9.24 5.69 6.26
CA LEU A 68 -7.80 5.45 6.23
C LEU A 68 -7.33 5.34 4.79
N MET A 69 -6.21 5.99 4.49
CA MET A 69 -5.42 5.75 3.29
C MET A 69 -4.19 4.90 3.63
N GLU A 70 -4.05 3.75 2.97
CA GLU A 70 -2.85 2.92 3.06
C GLU A 70 -2.00 3.06 1.81
N TRP A 71 -0.68 3.13 1.99
CA TRP A 71 0.28 3.34 0.91
C TRP A 71 1.10 2.09 0.62
N TYR A 72 1.45 1.89 -0.64
CA TYR A 72 2.16 0.72 -1.14
C TYR A 72 3.18 1.12 -2.22
N HIS A 73 4.33 0.45 -2.25
CA HIS A 73 5.23 0.53 -3.39
C HIS A 73 4.59 -0.09 -4.63
N LEU A 74 4.97 0.37 -5.83
CA LEU A 74 4.57 -0.28 -7.09
C LEU A 74 5.01 -1.75 -7.13
N GLN A 75 6.25 -2.05 -6.73
CA GLN A 75 6.81 -3.40 -6.72
C GLN A 75 6.04 -4.33 -5.77
N CYS A 76 5.47 -3.78 -4.70
CA CYS A 76 4.71 -4.53 -3.71
C CYS A 76 3.25 -4.79 -4.15
N SER A 77 2.80 -4.23 -5.27
CA SER A 77 1.42 -4.39 -5.76
C SER A 77 1.06 -5.83 -6.11
N LYS A 78 2.03 -6.67 -6.50
CA LYS A 78 1.80 -8.10 -6.78
C LYS A 78 1.25 -8.85 -5.57
N SER A 79 1.69 -8.47 -4.36
CA SER A 79 1.20 -9.06 -3.10
C SER A 79 -0.23 -8.65 -2.76
N LEU A 80 -0.78 -7.63 -3.45
CA LEU A 80 -2.16 -7.20 -3.27
C LEU A 80 -3.14 -8.12 -4.01
N GLN A 81 -2.73 -8.71 -5.14
CA GLN A 81 -3.61 -9.46 -6.04
C GLN A 81 -4.40 -10.60 -5.37
N GLY A 82 -3.88 -11.21 -4.29
CA GLY A 82 -4.55 -12.25 -3.52
C GLY A 82 -5.73 -11.80 -2.63
N ASN A 83 -5.92 -10.48 -2.45
CA ASN A 83 -6.94 -9.91 -1.55
C ASN A 83 -8.11 -9.28 -2.32
N GLY A 84 -8.43 -9.77 -3.53
CA GLY A 84 -9.47 -9.17 -4.39
C GLY A 84 -9.08 -7.79 -4.94
N LEU A 85 -7.79 -7.55 -5.13
CA LEU A 85 -7.18 -6.28 -5.57
C LEU A 85 -6.63 -6.39 -7.01
N SER A 86 -7.17 -7.31 -7.83
CA SER A 86 -6.64 -7.61 -9.16
C SER A 86 -6.60 -6.41 -10.12
N ASP A 87 -7.31 -5.32 -9.81
CA ASP A 87 -7.37 -4.14 -10.69
C ASP A 87 -6.94 -2.81 -10.08
N VAL A 88 -6.22 -2.79 -8.95
CA VAL A 88 -5.75 -1.52 -8.37
C VAL A 88 -5.00 -0.66 -9.38
N LEU A 89 -4.16 -1.28 -10.23
CA LEU A 89 -3.43 -0.57 -11.26
C LEU A 89 -4.33 -0.07 -12.40
N GLU A 90 -5.39 -0.79 -12.76
CA GLU A 90 -6.36 -0.36 -13.76
C GLU A 90 -7.24 0.77 -13.23
N THR A 91 -7.78 0.63 -12.01
CA THR A 91 -8.58 1.64 -11.32
C THR A 91 -7.82 2.97 -11.21
N VAL A 92 -6.54 2.91 -10.82
CA VAL A 92 -5.70 4.11 -10.73
C VAL A 92 -5.60 4.85 -12.08
N GLN A 93 -5.60 4.11 -13.19
CA GLN A 93 -5.47 4.68 -14.52
C GLN A 93 -6.77 5.30 -15.03
N SER A 94 -7.95 5.03 -14.46
CA SER A 94 -9.21 5.63 -14.95
C SER A 94 -9.21 7.15 -14.78
N GLU A 95 -8.68 7.63 -13.65
CA GLU A 95 -8.69 9.05 -13.26
C GLU A 95 -7.46 9.85 -13.73
N MET A 96 -6.49 9.20 -14.39
CA MET A 96 -5.28 9.85 -14.88
C MET A 96 -5.50 10.50 -16.26
N THR A 97 -4.77 11.58 -16.55
CA THR A 97 -4.62 12.07 -17.93
C THR A 97 -3.79 11.09 -18.77
N ASP A 98 -3.91 11.10 -20.10
CA ASP A 98 -3.16 10.18 -20.97
C ASP A 98 -1.64 10.28 -20.79
N GLY A 99 -1.13 11.50 -20.58
CA GLY A 99 0.28 11.72 -20.27
C GLY A 99 0.70 11.05 -18.96
N GLN A 100 -0.11 11.16 -17.91
CA GLN A 100 0.15 10.50 -16.62
C GLN A 100 0.03 8.98 -16.74
N LYS A 101 -0.95 8.46 -17.49
CA LYS A 101 -1.10 7.01 -17.73
C LYS A 101 0.13 6.43 -18.41
N GLN A 102 0.72 7.13 -19.37
CA GLN A 102 1.91 6.64 -20.06
C GLN A 102 3.13 6.58 -19.13
N VAL A 103 3.37 7.64 -18.36
CA VAL A 103 4.45 7.66 -17.36
C VAL A 103 4.25 6.59 -16.29
N PHE A 104 3.01 6.43 -15.81
CA PHE A 104 2.67 5.42 -14.82
C PHE A 104 2.86 3.99 -15.35
N ARG A 105 2.45 3.71 -16.60
CA ARG A 105 2.66 2.39 -17.23
C ARG A 105 4.13 2.04 -17.36
N LEU A 106 4.98 2.99 -17.75
CA LEU A 106 6.43 2.80 -17.79
C LEU A 106 6.98 2.46 -16.40
N ALA A 107 6.58 3.24 -15.38
CA ALA A 107 7.00 2.97 -13.99
C ALA A 107 6.53 1.59 -13.49
N CYS A 108 5.33 1.13 -13.87
CA CYS A 108 4.84 -0.22 -13.55
C CYS A 108 5.65 -1.33 -14.23
N GLN A 109 6.12 -1.10 -15.46
CA GLN A 109 6.98 -2.04 -16.19
C GLN A 109 8.36 -2.12 -15.53
N GLU A 110 8.96 -0.98 -15.20
CA GLU A 110 10.24 -0.89 -14.47
C GLU A 110 10.16 -1.52 -13.08
N ALA A 111 9.05 -1.32 -12.37
CA ALA A 111 8.82 -1.95 -11.06
C ALA A 111 8.57 -3.47 -11.14
N SER A 112 8.37 -4.00 -12.34
CA SER A 112 8.14 -5.44 -12.55
C SER A 112 9.38 -6.19 -13.03
N ALA A 113 10.42 -5.48 -13.46
CA ALA A 113 11.72 -5.98 -13.88
C ALA A 113 12.62 -6.34 -12.69
#